data_AF-A0A6N3FX92-F1
#
_entry.id   AF-A0A6N3FX92-F1
#
_cell.length_a   1.000
_cell.length_b   1.000
_cell.length_c   1.000
_cell.angle_alpha   90.00
_cell.angle_beta   90.00
_cell.angle_gamma   90.00
#
_symmetry.space_group_name_H-M   'P 1'
#
loop_
_entity.id
_entity.type
_entity.pdbx_description
1 polymer ?
#
loop_
_entity_poly.entity_id
_entity_poly.type
_entity_poly.pdbx_seq_one_letter_code
_entity_poly.pdbx_strand_id
1 'polypeptide(L)' 'MRHQYTRAEIEHLTKEHPVWIEGVGLRQLQWGGWEIATHIHNERLCLKHEPDSRGLLLSLYGQVWVAFDEPPEE' A
#
# COMPACT_ATOMS: atom_id res chain seq x y z
N MET A 1 9.09 -14.94 6.68
CA MET A 1 9.92 -14.09 5.78
C MET A 1 8.93 -13.34 4.90
N ARG A 2 8.58 -12.13 5.32
CA ARG A 2 7.59 -11.31 4.63
C ARG A 2 8.01 -11.01 3.19
N HIS A 3 7.08 -11.17 2.25
CA HIS A 3 7.25 -10.76 0.87
C HIS A 3 6.94 -9.28 0.75
N GLN A 4 7.97 -8.49 0.48
CA GLN A 4 7.75 -7.10 0.06
C GLN A 4 7.28 -7.12 -1.39
N TYR A 5 6.12 -6.53 -1.66
CA TYR A 5 5.67 -6.38 -3.02
C TYR A 5 6.68 -5.54 -3.83
N THR A 6 6.75 -5.80 -5.13
CA THR A 6 7.38 -4.88 -6.07
C THR A 6 6.35 -3.85 -6.52
N ARG A 7 6.81 -2.71 -7.04
CA ARG A 7 5.89 -1.73 -7.65
C ARG A 7 5.02 -2.37 -8.74
N ALA A 8 5.61 -3.23 -9.57
CA ALA A 8 4.90 -3.94 -10.61
C ALA A 8 3.80 -4.84 -10.01
N GLU A 9 4.08 -5.58 -8.94
CA GLU A 9 3.06 -6.41 -8.28
C GLU A 9 1.90 -5.57 -7.73
N ILE A 10 2.19 -4.42 -7.12
CA ILE A 10 1.15 -3.48 -6.66
C ILE A 10 0.31 -2.95 -7.81
N GLU A 11 0.93 -2.60 -8.94
CA GLU A 11 0.23 -2.12 -10.14
C GLU A 11 -0.71 -3.18 -10.76
N HIS A 12 -0.43 -4.47 -10.52
CA HIS A 12 -1.26 -5.59 -10.97
C HIS A 12 -2.34 -6.00 -9.96
N LEU A 13 -2.48 -5.32 -8.81
CA LEU A 13 -3.59 -5.55 -7.88
C LEU A 13 -4.88 -4.98 -8.47
N THR A 14 -5.64 -5.83 -9.18
CA THR A 14 -6.92 -5.44 -9.82
C THR A 14 -8.15 -5.86 -9.01
N LYS A 15 -7.96 -6.42 -7.82
CA LYS A 15 -9.02 -6.89 -6.92
C LYS A 15 -8.69 -6.45 -5.50
N GLU A 16 -9.71 -6.42 -4.63
CA GLU A 16 -9.52 -6.22 -3.20
C GLU A 16 -8.50 -7.22 -2.66
N HIS A 17 -7.37 -6.70 -2.19
CA HIS A 17 -6.25 -7.48 -1.72
C HIS A 17 -5.74 -6.90 -0.39
N PRO A 18 -5.74 -7.70 0.70
CA PRO A 18 -5.19 -7.25 1.97
C PRO A 18 -3.67 -7.08 1.83
N VAL A 19 -3.17 -5.92 2.25
CA VAL A 19 -1.75 -5.60 2.24
C VAL A 19 -1.36 -4.91 3.54
N TRP A 20 -0.20 -5.26 4.07
CA TRP A 20 0.40 -4.52 5.17
C TRP A 20 1.22 -3.37 4.58
N ILE A 21 0.81 -2.13 4.81
CA ILE A 21 1.51 -0.96 4.29
C ILE A 21 2.36 -0.37 5.40
N GLU A 22 3.62 -0.09 5.10
CA GLU A 22 4.53 0.67 5.97
C GLU A 22 4.91 1.96 5.26
N GLY A 23 4.98 3.07 5.99
CA GLY A 23 5.45 4.31 5.40
C GLY A 23 5.84 5.37 6.42
N VAL A 24 6.80 6.21 6.03
CA VAL A 24 7.33 7.28 6.86
C VAL A 24 6.45 8.51 6.70
N GLY A 25 5.82 8.96 7.79
CA GLY A 25 5.02 10.19 7.80
C GLY A 25 3.68 10.09 7.07
N LEU A 26 3.23 8.89 6.70
CA LEU A 26 1.87 8.65 6.23
C LEU A 26 0.91 8.83 7.40
N ARG A 27 0.21 9.98 7.50
CA ARG A 27 -0.72 10.24 8.63
C ARG A 27 -1.80 9.18 8.81
N GLN A 28 -2.15 8.45 7.75
CA GLN A 28 -3.10 7.35 7.80
C GLN A 28 -2.57 6.10 8.51
N LEU A 29 -1.24 5.96 8.64
CA LEU A 29 -0.58 4.81 9.26
C LEU A 29 0.31 5.31 10.39
N GLN A 30 0.04 4.92 11.63
CA GLN A 30 0.86 5.38 12.75
C GLN A 30 2.34 4.98 12.53
N TRP A 31 2.60 3.69 12.25
CA TRP A 31 3.94 3.13 11.97
C TRP A 31 3.90 2.01 10.89
N GLY A 32 2.72 1.83 10.27
CA GLY A 32 2.35 0.70 9.42
C GLY A 32 0.95 0.22 9.77
N GLY A 33 0.25 -0.43 8.84
CA GLY A 33 -1.12 -0.88 9.07
C GLY A 33 -1.67 -1.79 7.99
N TRP A 34 -2.63 -2.62 8.39
CA TRP A 34 -3.40 -3.44 7.47
C TRP A 34 -4.36 -2.57 6.67
N GLU A 35 -4.25 -2.67 5.36
CA GLU A 35 -5.09 -1.98 4.41
C GLU A 35 -5.66 -2.96 3.38
N ILE A 36 -6.74 -2.55 2.70
CA ILE A 36 -7.29 -3.30 1.57
C ILE A 36 -7.04 -2.47 0.31
N ALA A 37 -6.03 -2.87 -0.46
CA ALA A 37 -5.76 -2.33 -1.78
C ALA A 37 -6.88 -2.77 -2.74
N THR A 38 -7.47 -1.84 -3.47
CA THR A 38 -8.60 -2.15 -4.36
C THR A 38 -8.20 -2.16 -5.83
N HIS A 39 -7.54 -1.09 -6.28
CA HIS A 39 -7.10 -0.88 -7.65
C HIS A 39 -6.11 0.29 -7.74
N ILE A 40 -5.58 0.52 -8.95
CA ILE A 40 -4.81 1.73 -9.27
C ILE A 40 -5.72 2.76 -9.95
N HIS A 41 -5.71 4.00 -9.45
CA HIS A 41 -6.38 5.14 -10.08
C HIS A 41 -5.47 6.36 -10.06
N ASN A 42 -5.29 7.04 -11.21
CA ASN A 42 -4.42 8.22 -11.33
C ASN A 42 -3.04 8.06 -10.67
N GLU A 43 -2.36 6.95 -10.98
CA GLU A 43 -1.04 6.58 -10.43
C GLU A 43 -1.01 6.42 -8.90
N ARG A 44 -2.15 6.14 -8.28
CA ARG A 44 -2.28 5.90 -6.85
C ARG A 44 -2.82 4.51 -6.57
N LEU A 45 -2.28 3.86 -5.54
CA LEU A 45 -2.89 2.69 -4.91
C LEU A 45 -4.09 3.15 -4.08
N CYS A 46 -5.29 2.81 -4.51
CA CYS A 46 -6.52 3.12 -3.78
C CYS A 46 -6.77 2.11 -2.66
N LEU A 47 -7.23 2.62 -1.52
CA LEU A 47 -7.52 1.83 -0.32
C LEU A 47 -9.03 1.85 -0.05
N LYS A 48 -9.61 0.73 0.38
CA LYS A 48 -11.07 0.53 0.48
C LYS A 48 -11.81 1.60 1.29
N HIS A 49 -11.17 2.16 2.31
CA HIS A 49 -11.79 3.10 3.25
C HIS A 49 -11.47 4.57 2.96
N GLU A 50 -10.69 4.85 1.92
CA GLU A 50 -10.32 6.21 1.52
C GLU A 50 -10.85 6.52 0.12
N PRO A 51 -11.19 7.79 -0.19
CA PRO A 51 -11.47 8.18 -1.56
C PRO A 51 -10.21 8.01 -2.43
N ASP A 52 -10.38 7.70 -3.71
CA ASP A 52 -9.27 7.45 -4.65
C ASP A 52 -8.23 8.59 -4.69
N SER A 53 -8.68 9.84 -4.50
CA SER A 53 -7.81 11.02 -4.44
C SER A 53 -6.82 11.01 -3.26
N ARG A 54 -7.06 10.16 -2.26
CA ARG A 54 -6.22 9.97 -1.06
C ARG A 54 -5.47 8.64 -1.07
N GLY A 55 -5.52 7.89 -2.17
CA GLY A 55 -4.66 6.73 -2.40
C GLY A 55 -3.18 7.09 -2.38
N LEU A 56 -2.31 6.08 -2.26
CA LEU A 56 -0.87 6.26 -2.13
C LEU A 56 -0.20 6.40 -3.50
N LEU A 57 0.55 7.48 -3.71
CA LEU A 57 1.26 7.72 -4.98
C LEU A 57 2.28 6.61 -5.25
N LEU A 58 2.15 5.96 -6.40
CA LEU A 58 3.10 4.93 -6.87
C LEU A 58 4.50 5.49 -7.12
N SER A 59 4.61 6.78 -7.46
CA SER A 59 5.91 7.46 -7.60
C SER A 59 6.69 7.55 -6.29
N LEU A 60 6.01 7.42 -5.13
CA LEU A 60 6.63 7.42 -3.81
C LEU A 60 6.89 6.00 -3.26
N TYR A 61 6.53 4.96 -4.03
CA TYR A 61 6.76 3.58 -3.64
C TYR A 61 8.26 3.27 -3.55
N GLY A 62 8.68 2.61 -2.46
CA GLY A 62 10.09 2.34 -2.15
C GLY A 62 10.89 3.56 -1.65
N GLN A 63 10.28 4.76 -1.64
CA GLN A 63 10.91 5.98 -1.12
C GLN A 63 10.26 6.43 0.19
N VAL A 64 8.92 6.45 0.23
CA VAL A 64 8.13 6.93 1.37
C VAL A 64 7.29 5.81 1.97
N TRP A 65 6.87 4.84 1.15
CA TRP A 65 6.05 3.72 1.59
C TRP A 65 6.36 2.44 0.81
N VAL A 66 6.07 1.32 1.44
CA VAL A 66 6.20 -0.04 0.91
C VAL A 66 5.01 -0.88 1.37
N ALA A 67 4.81 -2.04 0.74
CA ALA A 67 3.72 -2.94 1.08
C ALA A 67 4.23 -4.37 1.18
N PHE A 68 3.64 -5.15 2.08
CA PHE A 68 4.00 -6.53 2.38
C PHE A 68 2.75 -7.42 2.40
N ASP A 69 2.94 -8.71 2.19
CA ASP A 69 1.90 -9.74 2.31
C ASP A 69 1.53 -10.06 3.77
N GLU A 70 2.43 -9.80 4.71
CA GLU A 70 2.24 -10.02 6.15
C GLU A 70 2.85 -8.87 6.99
N PRO A 71 2.36 -8.65 8.23
CA PRO A 71 2.96 -7.70 9.17
C PRO A 71 4.38 -8.15 9.58
N PRO A 72 5.20 -7.26 10.16
CA PRO A 72 6.49 -7.64 10.74
C PRO A 72 6.32 -8.73 11.81
N GLU A 73 7.21 -9.72 11.82
CA GLU A 73 7.37 -10.67 12.93
C GLU A 73 7.92 -9.90 14.16
N GLU A 74 7.40 -10.18 15.37
CA GLU A 74 7.83 -9.56 16.65
C GLU A 74 9.28 -9.89 17.04
#